data_AF-A0A240EJV7-F1
#
_entry.id   AF-A0A240EJV7-F1
#
_cell.length_a   1.000
_cell.length_b   1.000
_cell.length_c   1.000
_cell.angle_alpha   90.00
_cell.angle_beta   90.00
_cell.angle_gamma   90.00
#
_symmetry.space_group_name_H-M   'P 1'
#
loop_
_entity.id
_entity.type
_entity.pdbx_description
1 polymer ?
#
loop_
_entity_poly.entity_id
_entity_poly.type
_entity_poly.pdbx_seq_one_letter_code
_entity_poly.pdbx_strand_id
1 'polypeptide(L)'
;MRYVYVDDLYDAHYRISPPLLKPLVSGDIPEEELEIREILRCWLETGLTPFQVATVEKANFWIHADQFSRLSRTLNTLLKHKAYYFATKRVVSLWHQGSIEKAYLEYLLNRHVGLEVKT
;
A
#
# COMPACT_ATOMS: atom_id res chain seq x y z
N MET A 1 -12.40 11.89 -9.98
CA MET A 1 -12.27 10.69 -9.12
C MET A 1 -13.26 9.65 -9.64
N ARG A 2 -12.81 8.42 -9.93
CA ARG A 2 -13.70 7.34 -10.40
C ARG A 2 -14.11 6.51 -9.18
N TYR A 3 -15.39 6.20 -9.04
CA TYR A 3 -15.88 5.34 -7.97
C TYR A 3 -15.27 3.93 -8.11
N VAL A 4 -14.82 3.36 -6.99
CA VAL A 4 -14.24 2.01 -6.91
C VAL A 4 -14.75 1.32 -5.65
N TYR A 5 -14.92 0.00 -5.73
CA TYR A 5 -15.30 -0.84 -4.60
C TYR A 5 -14.75 -2.26 -4.74
N VAL A 6 -14.92 -3.10 -3.73
CA VAL A 6 -14.65 -4.54 -3.78
C VAL A 6 -15.86 -5.35 -3.31
N ASP A 7 -16.02 -6.56 -3.84
CA ASP A 7 -17.08 -7.47 -3.40
C ASP A 7 -16.64 -8.26 -2.15
N ASP A 8 -15.34 -8.55 -2.03
CA ASP A 8 -14.71 -9.25 -0.92
C ASP A 8 -13.44 -8.54 -0.43
N LEU A 9 -13.15 -8.65 0.87
CA LEU A 9 -11.95 -8.10 1.52
C LEU A 9 -10.65 -8.52 0.81
N TYR A 10 -10.63 -9.74 0.28
CA TYR A 10 -9.50 -10.38 -0.38
C TYR A 10 -9.51 -10.23 -1.90
N ASP A 11 -10.37 -9.40 -2.48
CA ASP A 11 -10.32 -9.12 -3.91
C ASP A 11 -9.02 -8.40 -4.29
N ALA A 12 -8.30 -8.91 -5.28
CA ALA A 12 -7.04 -8.29 -5.73
C ALA A 12 -7.23 -7.03 -6.58
N HIS A 13 -8.46 -6.77 -7.06
CA HIS A 13 -8.74 -5.71 -8.01
C HIS A 13 -10.03 -4.98 -7.65
N TYR A 14 -10.05 -3.67 -7.89
CA TYR A 14 -11.28 -2.89 -7.75
C TYR A 14 -12.30 -3.25 -8.83
N ARG A 15 -13.57 -3.24 -8.43
CA ARG A 15 -14.70 -3.09 -9.33
C ARG A 15 -14.89 -1.61 -9.63
N ILE A 16 -15.16 -1.33 -10.90
CA ILE A 16 -15.22 0.06 -11.41
C ILE A 16 -16.61 0.40 -11.96
N SER A 17 -17.40 -0.61 -12.33
CA SER A 17 -18.80 -0.42 -12.73
C SER A 17 -19.65 -0.33 -11.46
N PRO A 18 -20.28 0.81 -11.16
CA PRO A 18 -21.13 0.93 -9.99
C PRO A 18 -22.22 -0.14 -10.02
N PRO A 19 -22.53 -0.80 -8.89
CA PRO A 19 -23.60 -1.77 -8.84
C PRO A 19 -24.92 -1.08 -9.20
N LEU A 20 -25.58 -1.54 -10.27
CA LEU A 20 -26.75 -0.88 -10.89
C LEU A 20 -27.93 -0.65 -9.92
N LEU A 21 -27.98 -1.38 -8.81
CA LEU A 21 -29.11 -1.40 -7.87
C LEU A 21 -28.68 -1.37 -6.39
N LYS A 22 -27.43 -1.02 -6.07
CA LYS A 22 -26.98 -0.91 -4.67
C LYS A 22 -26.61 0.53 -4.34
N PRO A 23 -27.06 1.06 -3.18
CA PRO A 23 -26.61 2.36 -2.70
C PRO A 23 -25.12 2.29 -2.36
N LEU A 24 -24.42 3.41 -2.55
CA LEU A 24 -23.04 3.57 -2.06
C LEU A 24 -23.04 3.54 -0.53
N VAL A 25 -22.17 2.73 0.06
CA VAL A 25 -22.06 2.52 1.51
C VAL A 25 -20.61 2.63 1.96
N SER A 26 -20.41 2.98 3.24
CA SER A 26 -19.05 3.11 3.81
C SER A 26 -18.21 1.83 3.72
N GLY A 27 -18.83 0.67 3.54
CA GLY A 27 -18.17 -0.64 3.40
C GLY A 27 -17.77 -1.01 1.96
N ASP A 28 -17.99 -0.12 0.97
CA ASP A 28 -17.55 -0.35 -0.41
C ASP A 28 -16.02 -0.44 -0.52
N ILE A 29 -15.31 0.17 0.42
CA ILE A 29 -13.86 0.04 0.62
C ILE A 29 -13.62 -0.53 2.02
N PRO A 30 -12.84 -1.61 2.19
CA PRO A 30 -12.55 -2.18 3.49
C PRO A 30 -11.76 -1.24 4.41
N GLU A 31 -11.96 -1.36 5.71
CA GLU A 31 -11.26 -0.54 6.72
C GLU A 31 -9.74 -0.68 6.63
N GLU A 32 -9.24 -1.90 6.40
CA GLU A 32 -7.80 -2.18 6.25
C GLU A 32 -7.21 -1.43 5.06
N GLU A 33 -8.01 -1.11 4.05
CA GLU A 33 -7.58 -0.28 2.93
C GLU A 33 -7.47 1.20 3.32
N LEU A 34 -8.39 1.71 4.12
CA LEU A 34 -8.31 3.09 4.63
C LEU A 34 -7.07 3.25 5.52
N GLU A 35 -6.82 2.28 6.39
CA GLU A 35 -5.64 2.24 7.24
C GLU A 35 -4.35 2.13 6.44
N ILE A 36 -4.28 1.21 5.47
CA ILE A 36 -3.03 1.01 4.70
C ILE A 36 -2.73 2.21 3.80
N ARG A 37 -3.75 2.93 3.31
CA ARG A 37 -3.54 4.20 2.58
C ARG A 37 -2.84 5.22 3.45
N GLU A 38 -3.25 5.35 4.70
CA GLU A 38 -2.63 6.27 5.66
C GLU A 38 -1.20 5.85 6.03
N ILE A 39 -0.98 4.55 6.24
CA ILE A 39 0.33 3.99 6.55
C ILE A 39 1.29 4.17 5.36
N LEU A 40 0.84 3.91 4.12
CA LEU A 40 1.63 4.11 2.92
C LEU A 40 1.96 5.58 2.70
N ARG A 41 1.02 6.49 2.96
CA ARG A 41 1.27 7.94 2.94
C ARG A 41 2.37 8.32 3.94
N CYS A 42 2.27 7.89 5.19
CA CYS A 42 3.30 8.12 6.21
C CYS A 42 4.66 7.53 5.80
N TRP A 43 4.66 6.30 5.24
CA TRP A 43 5.87 5.63 4.77
C TRP A 43 6.55 6.40 3.62
N LEU A 44 5.77 6.94 2.69
CA LEU A 44 6.27 7.81 1.62
C LEU A 44 6.85 9.10 2.18
N GLU A 45 6.02 9.89 2.86
CA GLU A 45 6.35 11.25 3.29
C GLU A 45 7.52 11.30 4.26
N THR A 46 7.58 10.35 5.20
CA THR A 46 8.57 10.37 6.28
C THR A 46 9.70 9.37 6.08
N GLY A 47 9.48 8.32 5.29
CA GLY A 47 10.47 7.30 5.01
C GLY A 47 11.24 7.57 3.73
N LEU A 48 10.54 7.75 2.61
CA LEU A 48 11.16 7.78 1.29
C LEU A 48 11.49 9.19 0.78
N THR A 49 10.57 10.15 0.92
CA THR A 49 10.75 11.54 0.46
C THR A 49 12.06 12.17 0.94
N PRO A 50 12.55 11.93 2.18
CA PRO A 50 13.85 12.45 2.61
C PRO A 50 15.00 12.06 1.69
N PHE A 51 14.98 10.89 1.05
CA PHE A 51 16.02 10.47 0.10
C PHE A 51 15.88 11.11 -1.28
N GLN A 52 14.67 11.54 -1.65
CA GLN A 52 14.39 12.16 -2.94
C GLN A 52 14.71 13.66 -2.93
N VAL A 53 14.53 14.31 -1.78
CA VAL A 53 14.66 15.77 -1.63
C VAL A 53 15.99 16.18 -0.96
N ALA A 54 16.77 15.22 -0.42
CA ALA A 54 18.03 15.53 0.26
C ALA A 54 19.03 16.26 -0.65
N THR A 55 19.27 17.54 -0.36
CA THR A 55 20.34 18.35 -0.92
C THR A 55 21.64 18.12 -0.16
N VAL A 56 22.40 17.07 -0.51
CA VAL A 56 23.85 16.84 -0.25
C VAL A 56 24.39 17.03 1.20
N GLU A 57 23.59 17.41 2.19
CA GLU A 57 23.99 17.41 3.59
C GLU A 57 23.97 15.97 4.09
N LYS A 58 25.12 15.30 3.91
CA LYS A 58 25.40 13.91 4.33
C LYS A 58 25.06 13.60 5.80
N ALA A 59 24.84 14.62 6.62
CA ALA A 59 24.76 14.52 8.07
C ALA A 59 23.60 13.65 8.59
N ASN A 60 22.50 13.51 7.84
CA ASN A 60 21.30 12.81 8.33
C ASN A 60 20.93 11.53 7.55
N PHE A 61 21.77 11.06 6.61
CA PHE A 61 21.48 9.88 5.80
C PHE A 61 21.16 8.64 6.64
N TRP A 62 21.99 8.35 7.66
CA TRP A 62 21.82 7.17 8.51
C TRP A 62 20.54 7.22 9.35
N ILE A 63 20.12 8.41 9.78
CA ILE A 63 18.88 8.61 10.53
C ILE A 63 17.68 8.30 9.63
N HIS A 64 17.68 8.84 8.40
CA HIS A 64 16.63 8.54 7.43
C HIS A 64 16.64 7.06 7.02
N ALA A 65 17.81 6.43 6.92
CA ALA A 65 17.94 5.01 6.60
C ALA A 65 17.36 4.12 7.70
N ASP A 66 17.63 4.44 8.98
CA ASP A 66 17.02 3.73 10.10
C ASP A 66 15.49 3.91 10.12
N GLN A 67 15.01 5.15 9.96
CA GLN A 67 13.58 5.44 9.92
C GLN A 67 12.87 4.69 8.78
N PHE A 68 13.40 4.75 7.57
CA PHE A 68 12.85 4.03 6.42
C PHE A 68 12.87 2.51 6.64
N SER A 69 13.96 1.97 7.18
CA SER A 69 14.07 0.54 7.53
C SER A 69 13.00 0.13 8.55
N ARG A 70 12.80 0.93 9.61
CA ARG A 70 11.78 0.68 10.64
C ARG A 70 10.37 0.71 10.04
N LEU A 71 10.02 1.74 9.28
CA LEU A 71 8.70 1.85 8.65
C LEU A 71 8.46 0.69 7.67
N SER A 72 9.47 0.33 6.88
CA SER A 72 9.39 -0.79 5.94
C SER A 72 9.23 -2.15 6.64
N ARG A 73 9.82 -2.34 7.83
CA ARG A 73 9.59 -3.54 8.66
C ARG A 73 8.17 -3.59 9.23
N THR A 74 7.63 -2.46 9.66
CA THR A 74 6.23 -2.36 10.10
C THR A 74 5.30 -2.73 8.95
N LEU A 75 5.50 -2.14 7.78
CA LEU A 75 4.72 -2.45 6.59
C LEU A 75 4.81 -3.93 6.22
N ASN A 76 6.02 -4.49 6.16
CA ASN A 76 6.23 -5.90 5.89
C ASN A 76 5.58 -6.84 6.95
N THR A 77 5.36 -6.36 8.17
CA THR A 77 4.63 -7.11 9.20
C THR A 77 3.13 -7.10 8.93
N LEU A 78 2.56 -5.95 8.57
CA LEU A 78 1.16 -5.82 8.18
C LEU A 78 0.83 -6.68 6.95
N LEU A 79 1.72 -6.72 5.96
CA LEU A 79 1.54 -7.51 4.74
C LEU A 79 1.50 -9.03 4.96
N LYS A 80 1.85 -9.53 6.15
CA LYS A 80 1.63 -10.94 6.51
C LYS A 80 0.15 -11.25 6.74
N HIS A 81 -0.66 -10.24 7.03
CA HIS A 81 -2.09 -10.38 7.24
C HIS A 81 -2.81 -10.23 5.90
N LYS A 82 -3.65 -11.21 5.55
CA LYS A 82 -4.26 -11.36 4.22
C LYS A 82 -5.05 -10.12 3.79
N ALA A 83 -5.80 -9.50 4.70
CA ALA A 83 -6.57 -8.30 4.41
C ALA A 83 -5.69 -7.11 3.96
N TYR A 84 -4.62 -6.81 4.72
CA TYR A 84 -3.68 -5.75 4.37
C TYR A 84 -2.87 -6.07 3.12
N TYR A 85 -2.57 -7.36 2.87
CA TYR A 85 -1.93 -7.78 1.62
C TYR A 85 -2.78 -7.40 0.40
N PHE A 86 -4.05 -7.81 0.37
CA PHE A 86 -4.94 -7.51 -0.75
C PHE A 86 -5.26 -6.02 -0.86
N ALA A 87 -5.47 -5.33 0.27
CA ALA A 87 -5.63 -3.88 0.29
C ALA A 87 -4.41 -3.16 -0.29
N THR A 88 -3.19 -3.54 0.11
CA THR A 88 -1.96 -2.95 -0.43
C THR A 88 -1.83 -3.25 -1.92
N LYS A 89 -2.10 -4.49 -2.34
CA LYS A 89 -2.04 -4.88 -3.76
C LYS A 89 -2.96 -4.02 -4.62
N ARG A 90 -4.20 -3.78 -4.17
CA ARG A 90 -5.15 -2.90 -4.84
C ARG A 90 -4.65 -1.45 -4.89
N VAL A 91 -4.25 -0.88 -3.76
CA VAL A 91 -3.78 0.52 -3.69
C VAL A 91 -2.56 0.74 -4.58
N VAL A 92 -1.57 -0.16 -4.53
CA VAL A 92 -0.32 -0.08 -5.31
C VAL A 92 -0.56 -0.30 -6.80
N SER A 93 -1.60 -1.06 -7.19
CA SER A 93 -1.96 -1.22 -8.61
C SER A 93 -2.29 0.10 -9.30
N LEU A 94 -2.76 1.10 -8.53
CA LEU A 94 -3.11 2.44 -9.02
C LEU A 94 -1.90 3.38 -9.14
N TRP A 95 -0.74 2.99 -8.60
CA TRP A 95 0.46 3.85 -8.60
C TRP A 95 1.16 3.85 -9.96
N HIS A 96 1.91 4.92 -10.23
CA HIS A 96 2.63 5.09 -11.50
C HIS A 96 3.63 3.96 -11.74
N GLN A 97 3.60 3.36 -12.93
CA GLN A 97 4.52 2.29 -13.29
C GLN A 97 5.96 2.83 -13.37
N GLY A 98 6.91 2.10 -12.80
CA GLY A 98 8.33 2.49 -12.83
C GLY A 98 8.74 3.48 -11.73
N SER A 99 7.82 3.88 -10.86
CA SER A 99 8.17 4.63 -9.65
C SER A 99 8.92 3.72 -8.66
N ILE A 100 9.89 4.28 -7.92
CA ILE A 100 10.70 3.51 -6.97
C ILE A 100 9.86 3.02 -5.77
N GLU A 101 8.87 3.83 -5.38
CA GLU A 101 7.87 3.52 -4.38
C GLU A 101 7.12 2.24 -4.74
N LYS A 102 6.58 2.21 -5.97
CA LYS A 102 5.80 1.09 -6.47
C LYS A 102 6.65 -0.16 -6.56
N ALA A 103 7.85 -0.05 -7.13
CA ALA A 103 8.78 -1.18 -7.25
C ALA A 103 9.15 -1.77 -5.88
N TYR A 104 9.37 -0.92 -4.86
CA TYR A 104 9.69 -1.38 -3.52
C TYR A 104 8.51 -2.11 -2.86
N LEU A 105 7.29 -1.59 -3.02
CA LEU A 105 6.09 -2.22 -2.47
C LEU A 105 5.75 -3.53 -3.19
N GLU A 106 5.90 -3.58 -4.51
CA GLU A 106 5.77 -4.82 -5.29
C GLU A 106 6.79 -5.86 -4.82
N TYR A 107 8.03 -5.45 -4.56
CA TYR A 107 9.03 -6.33 -3.94
C TYR A 107 8.56 -6.87 -2.58
N LEU A 108 8.03 -6.02 -1.69
CA LEU A 108 7.50 -6.48 -0.40
C LEU A 108 6.32 -7.43 -0.55
N LEU A 109 5.37 -7.13 -1.44
CA LEU A 109 4.22 -7.99 -1.74
C LEU A 109 4.67 -9.35 -2.29
N ASN A 110 5.67 -9.37 -3.17
CA ASN A 110 6.19 -10.60 -3.76
C ASN A 110 6.77 -11.57 -2.72
N ARG A 111 7.20 -11.07 -1.56
CA ARG A 111 7.66 -11.91 -0.44
C ARG A 111 6.53 -12.65 0.28
N HIS A 112 5.27 -12.28 0.04
CA HIS A 112 4.09 -12.81 0.71
C HIS A 112 3.08 -13.44 -0.27
N VAL A 113 3.46 -13.71 -1.52
CA VAL A 113 2.58 -14.30 -2.57
C VAL A 113 1.89 -15.60 -2.12
N GLY A 114 2.46 -16.32 -1.16
CA GLY A 114 1.81 -17.49 -0.55
C GLY A 114 0.47 -17.21 0.15
N LEU A 115 0.11 -15.95 0.41
CA LEU A 115 -1.19 -15.55 0.96
C LEU A 115 -2.34 -15.61 -0.06
N GLU A 116 -2.02 -15.64 -1.35
CA GLU A 116 -3.01 -15.81 -2.42
C GLU A 116 -3.51 -17.25 -2.53
N VAL A 117 -2.70 -18.20 -2.07
CA VAL A 117 -2.96 -19.64 -2.14
C VAL A 117 -3.32 -20.16 -0.75
N LYS A 118 -4.57 -19.97 -0.35
CA LYS A 118 -5.25 -20.80 0.66
C LYS A 118 -6.75 -20.52 0.58
N THR A 119 -7.42 -21.48 -0.06
CA THR A 119 -8.86 -21.80 0.01
C THR A 119 -9.34 -21.91 1.43
#